data_AF-A0A0S8IS13-F1
#
_entry.id   AF-A0A0S8IS13-F1
#
_cell.length_a   1.000
_cell.length_b   1.000
_cell.length_c   1.000
_cell.angle_alpha   90.00
_cell.angle_beta   90.00
_cell.angle_gamma   90.00
#
_symmetry.space_group_name_H-M   'P 1'
#
loop_
_entity.id
_entity.type
_entity.pdbx_description
1 polymer ?
#
loop_
_entity_poly.entity_id
_entity_poly.type
_entity_poly.pdbx_seq_one_letter_code
_entity_poly.pdbx_strand_id
1 'polypeptide(L)'
;MIFYIIKKILILDSHPNKRQNNMPDLSKRKAAKIIGIGAGVFWVVLGLILSLLAGEKFGGVLGGMLIGIFILVSTLIAYRSELVGGMLLLLEGLISAGFILMSFFSGKALWWVALILFLILSLPPLISGYLFTQCWKEFKQQTDI
;
A
#
# COMPACT_ATOMS: atom_id res chain seq x y z
N MET A 1 47.44 5.86 31.01
CA MET A 1 47.14 6.06 29.57
C MET A 1 46.63 4.77 28.90
N ILE A 2 47.31 3.64 29.05
CA ILE A 2 46.95 2.34 28.45
C ILE A 2 45.54 1.83 28.88
N PHE A 3 45.16 2.03 30.14
CA PHE A 3 43.85 1.63 30.67
C PHE A 3 42.66 2.35 29.99
N TYR A 4 42.88 3.58 29.52
CA TYR A 4 41.83 4.35 28.83
C TYR A 4 41.61 3.87 27.39
N ILE A 5 42.67 3.39 26.74
CA ILE A 5 42.63 2.83 25.38
C ILE A 5 41.89 1.49 25.40
N ILE A 6 42.19 0.61 26.37
CA ILE A 6 41.53 -0.69 26.51
C ILE A 6 40.03 -0.53 26.80
N LYS A 7 39.65 0.41 27.68
CA LYS A 7 38.24 0.68 27.98
C LYS A 7 37.48 1.22 26.76
N LYS A 8 38.12 2.03 25.92
CA LYS A 8 37.51 2.57 24.70
C LYS A 8 37.32 1.48 23.62
N ILE A 9 38.26 0.55 23.50
CA ILE A 9 38.16 -0.61 22.59
C ILE A 9 37.03 -1.56 23.04
N LEU A 10 36.90 -1.83 24.34
CA LEU A 10 35.82 -2.68 24.87
C LEU A 10 34.41 -2.08 24.75
N ILE A 11 34.29 -0.75 24.72
CA ILE A 11 33.01 -0.05 24.50
C ILE A 11 32.64 -0.04 23.00
N LEU A 12 33.62 -0.08 22.10
CA LEU A 12 33.37 -0.13 20.66
C LEU A 12 32.93 -1.52 20.17
N ASP A 13 33.16 -2.57 20.95
CA ASP A 13 32.82 -3.97 20.60
C ASP A 13 31.50 -4.45 21.23
N SER A 14 30.88 -3.65 22.13
CA SER A 14 29.61 -3.98 22.78
C SER A 14 28.36 -3.53 22.02
N HIS A 15 28.53 -3.10 20.76
CA HIS A 15 27.43 -3.00 19.81
C HIS A 15 27.52 -4.12 18.76
N PRO A 16 27.37 -5.39 19.17
CA PRO A 16 27.20 -6.46 18.21
C PRO A 16 25.95 -6.13 17.39
N ASN A 17 26.18 -5.95 16.10
CA ASN A 17 25.25 -6.44 15.11
C ASN A 17 23.92 -5.66 14.91
N LYS A 18 23.96 -4.33 14.92
CA LYS A 18 22.89 -3.52 14.27
C LYS A 18 22.93 -3.58 12.72
N ARG A 19 23.93 -4.21 12.10
CA ARG A 19 24.06 -4.31 10.64
C ARG A 19 23.33 -5.52 10.02
N GLN A 20 23.09 -6.62 10.73
CA GLN A 20 22.40 -7.79 10.14
C GLN A 20 20.87 -7.69 10.09
N ASN A 21 20.24 -6.74 10.80
CA ASN A 21 18.79 -6.53 10.74
C ASN A 21 18.37 -5.50 9.65
N ASN A 22 19.30 -5.06 8.80
CA ASN A 22 19.07 -4.01 7.81
C ASN A 22 18.80 -4.54 6.39
N MET A 23 18.39 -5.79 6.22
CA MET A 23 17.76 -6.14 4.94
C MET A 23 16.39 -5.45 4.90
N PRO A 24 16.08 -4.61 3.88
CA PRO A 24 14.74 -4.07 3.73
C PRO A 24 13.77 -5.24 3.80
N ASP A 25 12.83 -5.17 4.73
CA ASP A 25 12.09 -6.32 5.20
C ASP A 25 11.29 -6.91 4.03
N LEU A 26 11.86 -7.93 3.37
CA LEU A 26 11.30 -8.57 2.17
C LEU A 26 9.87 -9.04 2.42
N SER A 27 9.54 -9.30 3.69
CA SER A 27 8.20 -9.62 4.16
C SER A 27 7.22 -8.46 3.93
N LYS A 28 7.60 -7.20 4.21
CA LYS A 28 6.76 -6.00 4.02
C LYS A 28 6.47 -5.75 2.55
N ARG A 29 7.51 -5.82 1.69
CA ARG A 29 7.34 -5.68 0.23
C ARG A 29 6.41 -6.77 -0.32
N LYS A 30 6.61 -8.02 0.13
CA LYS A 30 5.76 -9.14 -0.29
C LYS A 30 4.32 -8.97 0.19
N ALA A 31 4.11 -8.54 1.44
CA ALA A 31 2.79 -8.27 1.99
C ALA A 31 2.09 -7.14 1.22
N ALA A 32 2.77 -6.01 0.99
CA ALA A 32 2.25 -4.88 0.22
C ALA A 32 1.78 -5.32 -1.17
N LYS A 33 2.58 -6.16 -1.83
CA LYS A 33 2.27 -6.72 -3.15
C LYS A 33 1.05 -7.63 -3.11
N ILE A 34 0.98 -8.55 -2.16
CA ILE A 34 -0.16 -9.49 -2.04
C ILE A 34 -1.45 -8.70 -1.79
N ILE A 35 -1.42 -7.70 -0.91
CA ILE A 35 -2.56 -6.85 -0.61
C ILE A 35 -2.99 -6.04 -1.85
N GLY A 36 -2.05 -5.38 -2.52
CA GLY A 36 -2.33 -4.55 -3.69
C GLY A 36 -2.87 -5.35 -4.88
N ILE A 37 -2.22 -6.48 -5.22
CA ILE A 37 -2.68 -7.37 -6.29
C ILE A 37 -4.02 -8.00 -5.92
N GLY A 38 -4.17 -8.50 -4.69
CA GLY A 38 -5.41 -9.11 -4.22
C GLY A 38 -6.59 -8.14 -4.30
N ALA A 39 -6.41 -6.91 -3.84
CA ALA A 39 -7.42 -5.86 -3.93
C ALA A 39 -7.74 -5.50 -5.39
N GLY A 40 -6.71 -5.31 -6.23
CA GLY A 40 -6.88 -4.99 -7.64
C GLY A 40 -7.66 -6.08 -8.39
N VAL A 41 -7.26 -7.35 -8.25
CA VAL A 41 -7.98 -8.49 -8.87
C VAL A 41 -9.41 -8.58 -8.35
N PHE A 42 -9.62 -8.44 -7.04
CA PHE A 42 -10.95 -8.46 -6.45
C PHE A 42 -11.86 -7.40 -7.08
N TRP A 43 -11.40 -6.16 -7.20
CA TRP A 43 -12.20 -5.07 -7.77
C TRP A 43 -12.43 -5.22 -9.28
N VAL A 44 -11.46 -5.75 -10.03
CA VAL A 44 -11.67 -6.09 -11.45
C VAL A 44 -12.77 -7.13 -11.61
N VAL A 45 -12.69 -8.23 -10.85
CA VAL A 45 -13.68 -9.32 -10.92
C VAL A 45 -15.05 -8.84 -10.47
N LEU A 46 -15.12 -8.10 -9.36
CA LEU A 46 -16.37 -7.56 -8.85
C LEU A 46 -17.01 -6.60 -9.85
N GLY A 47 -16.21 -5.67 -10.40
CA GLY A 47 -16.65 -4.73 -11.43
C GLY A 47 -17.18 -5.42 -12.68
N LEU A 48 -16.49 -6.48 -13.14
CA LEU A 48 -16.93 -7.30 -14.26
C LEU A 48 -18.27 -7.97 -13.95
N ILE A 49 -18.41 -8.64 -12.80
CA ILE A 49 -19.64 -9.34 -12.42
C ILE A 49 -20.81 -8.35 -12.34
N LEU A 50 -20.65 -7.22 -11.65
CA LEU A 50 -21.71 -6.22 -11.49
C LEU A 50 -22.15 -5.63 -12.83
N SER A 51 -21.20 -5.33 -13.71
CA SER A 51 -21.51 -4.76 -15.03
C SER A 51 -22.24 -5.76 -15.93
N LEU A 52 -21.84 -7.05 -15.88
CA LEU A 52 -22.52 -8.11 -16.61
C LEU A 52 -23.94 -8.37 -16.06
N LEU A 53 -24.13 -8.36 -14.74
CA LEU A 53 -25.44 -8.51 -14.10
C LEU A 53 -26.37 -7.32 -14.41
N ALA A 54 -25.81 -6.12 -14.57
CA ALA A 54 -26.55 -4.93 -14.97
C ALA A 54 -26.86 -4.88 -16.48
N GLY A 55 -26.36 -5.84 -17.28
CA GLY A 55 -26.57 -5.87 -18.73
C GLY A 55 -25.89 -4.72 -19.47
N GLU A 56 -24.81 -4.17 -18.93
CA GLU A 56 -24.12 -3.04 -19.53
C GLU A 56 -23.40 -3.41 -20.82
N LYS A 57 -23.30 -2.44 -21.74
CA LYS A 57 -22.49 -2.57 -22.96
C LYS A 57 -21.00 -2.56 -22.61
N PHE A 58 -20.15 -2.89 -23.59
CA PHE A 58 -18.69 -2.95 -23.43
C PHE A 58 -18.07 -1.77 -22.66
N GLY A 59 -18.51 -0.54 -22.93
CA GLY A 59 -18.00 0.65 -22.24
C GLY A 59 -18.33 0.70 -20.74
N GLY A 60 -19.50 0.21 -20.35
CA GLY A 60 -19.91 0.11 -18.95
C GLY A 60 -19.14 -0.98 -18.20
N VAL A 61 -18.95 -2.14 -18.85
CA VAL A 61 -18.09 -3.22 -18.34
C VAL A 61 -16.66 -2.75 -18.09
N LEU A 62 -16.09 -2.01 -19.05
CA LEU A 62 -14.77 -1.41 -18.88
C LEU A 62 -14.76 -0.45 -17.68
N GLY A 63 -15.78 0.40 -17.57
CA GLY A 63 -15.98 1.34 -16.48
C GLY A 63 -16.02 0.66 -15.10
N GLY A 64 -16.76 -0.44 -14.97
CA GLY A 64 -16.83 -1.22 -13.73
C GLY A 64 -15.49 -1.82 -13.32
N MET A 65 -14.65 -2.21 -14.28
CA MET A 65 -13.32 -2.78 -14.02
C MET A 65 -12.26 -1.71 -13.71
N LEU A 66 -12.49 -0.44 -14.06
CA LEU A 66 -11.45 0.62 -14.01
C LEU A 66 -10.81 0.74 -12.63
N ILE A 67 -11.58 0.72 -11.56
CA ILE A 67 -11.07 0.87 -10.18
C ILE A 67 -10.02 -0.21 -9.89
N GLY A 68 -10.34 -1.47 -10.19
CA GLY A 68 -9.41 -2.57 -9.99
C GLY A 68 -8.18 -2.48 -10.90
N ILE A 69 -8.36 -2.04 -12.15
CA ILE A 69 -7.26 -1.83 -13.10
C ILE A 69 -6.30 -0.75 -12.59
N PHE A 70 -6.81 0.38 -12.08
CA PHE A 70 -5.98 1.45 -11.51
C PHE A 70 -5.12 0.94 -10.34
N ILE A 71 -5.74 0.23 -9.38
CA ILE A 71 -5.02 -0.37 -8.25
C ILE A 71 -3.93 -1.34 -8.73
N LEU A 72 -4.21 -2.17 -9.74
CA LEU A 72 -3.23 -3.10 -10.31
C LEU A 72 -2.07 -2.36 -10.97
N VAL A 73 -2.35 -1.34 -11.78
CA VAL A 73 -1.33 -0.55 -12.46
C VAL A 73 -0.46 0.18 -11.43
N SER A 74 -1.06 0.81 -10.42
CA SER A 74 -0.33 1.49 -9.34
C SER A 74 0.53 0.52 -8.52
N THR A 75 0.03 -0.70 -8.27
CA THR A 75 0.81 -1.77 -7.63
C THR A 75 1.99 -2.23 -8.51
N LEU A 76 1.81 -2.33 -9.83
CA LEU A 76 2.87 -2.66 -10.78
C LEU A 76 3.91 -1.54 -10.88
N ILE A 77 3.48 -0.28 -10.86
CA ILE A 77 4.38 0.88 -10.79
C ILE A 77 5.17 0.84 -9.49
N ALA A 78 4.53 0.50 -8.36
CA ALA A 78 5.17 0.38 -7.06
C ALA A 78 6.28 -0.68 -7.06
N TYR A 79 6.16 -1.71 -7.89
CA TYR A 79 7.22 -2.71 -8.07
C TYR A 79 8.49 -2.14 -8.69
N ARG A 80 8.36 -1.15 -9.59
CA ARG A 80 9.51 -0.49 -10.24
C ARG A 80 10.00 0.74 -9.47
N SER A 81 9.07 1.50 -8.90
CA SER A 81 9.32 2.72 -8.15
C SER A 81 8.40 2.76 -6.92
N GLU A 82 8.93 2.29 -5.79
CA GLU A 82 8.15 2.12 -4.55
C GLU A 82 7.53 3.42 -4.05
N LEU A 83 8.25 4.54 -4.18
CA LEU A 83 7.72 5.85 -3.79
C LEU A 83 6.56 6.27 -4.69
N VAL A 84 6.74 6.21 -6.02
CA VAL A 84 5.74 6.70 -6.97
C VAL A 84 4.49 5.83 -6.90
N GLY A 85 4.64 4.52 -7.00
CA GLY A 85 3.49 3.61 -6.92
C GLY A 85 2.85 3.57 -5.53
N GLY A 86 3.65 3.67 -4.46
CA GLY A 86 3.15 3.78 -3.10
C GLY A 86 2.30 5.04 -2.90
N MET A 87 2.73 6.18 -3.43
CA MET A 87 1.97 7.43 -3.39
C MET A 87 0.69 7.37 -4.24
N LEU A 88 0.74 6.72 -5.41
CA LEU A 88 -0.45 6.50 -6.24
C LEU A 88 -1.51 5.67 -5.48
N LEU A 89 -1.11 4.56 -4.87
CA LEU A 89 -2.00 3.72 -4.07
C LEU A 89 -2.59 4.47 -2.86
N LEU A 90 -1.78 5.29 -2.18
CA LEU A 90 -2.27 6.15 -1.09
C LEU A 90 -3.30 7.15 -1.60
N LEU A 91 -3.04 7.78 -2.75
CA LEU A 91 -3.95 8.76 -3.35
C LEU A 91 -5.26 8.10 -3.80
N GLU A 92 -5.21 6.93 -4.44
CA GLU A 92 -6.39 6.13 -4.80
C GLU A 92 -7.23 5.76 -3.57
N GLY A 93 -6.57 5.31 -2.50
CA GLY A 93 -7.22 4.97 -1.25
C GLY A 93 -7.85 6.18 -0.55
N LEU A 94 -7.20 7.35 -0.58
CA LEU A 94 -7.73 8.60 -0.05
C LEU A 94 -8.91 9.13 -0.88
N ILE A 95 -8.84 9.07 -2.21
CA ILE A 95 -9.95 9.46 -3.09
C ILE A 95 -11.16 8.57 -2.81
N SER A 96 -10.94 7.25 -2.70
CA SER A 96 -11.99 6.29 -2.37
C SER A 96 -12.62 6.57 -0.99
N ALA A 97 -11.79 6.85 0.01
CA ALA A 97 -12.25 7.20 1.35
C ALA A 97 -13.06 8.51 1.34
N GLY A 98 -12.60 9.52 0.59
CA GLY A 98 -13.31 10.79 0.41
C GLY A 98 -14.67 10.61 -0.24
N PHE A 99 -14.76 9.75 -1.27
CA PHE A 99 -16.04 9.46 -1.92
C PHE A 99 -17.03 8.76 -0.98
N ILE A 100 -16.56 7.79 -0.19
CA ILE A 100 -17.38 7.10 0.82
C ILE A 100 -17.86 8.08 1.89
N LEU A 101 -16.96 8.93 2.38
CA LEU A 101 -17.28 9.91 3.42
C LEU A 101 -18.28 10.95 2.91
N MET A 102 -18.13 11.42 1.66
CA MET A 102 -19.08 12.30 0.99
C MET A 102 -20.46 11.64 0.84
N SER A 103 -20.50 10.36 0.46
CA SER A 103 -21.74 9.59 0.34
C SER A 103 -22.45 9.45 1.70
N PHE A 104 -21.68 9.21 2.77
CA PHE A 104 -22.18 9.14 4.14
C PHE A 104 -22.78 10.47 4.60
N PHE A 105 -22.04 11.59 4.47
CA PHE A 105 -22.54 12.91 4.88
C PHE A 105 -23.70 13.43 4.02
N SER A 106 -23.84 12.93 2.79
CA SER A 106 -25.00 13.25 1.93
C SER A 106 -26.26 12.47 2.32
N GLY A 107 -26.22 11.62 3.35
CA GLY A 107 -27.34 10.78 3.77
C GLY A 107 -27.65 9.62 2.82
N LYS A 108 -26.78 9.33 1.85
CA LYS A 108 -26.97 8.27 0.85
C LYS A 108 -26.55 6.89 1.34
N ALA A 109 -25.78 6.82 2.43
CA ALA A 109 -25.28 5.57 2.99
C ALA A 109 -25.48 5.53 4.51
N LEU A 110 -25.90 4.38 5.02
CA LEU A 110 -25.89 4.11 6.46
C LEU A 110 -24.44 3.99 6.95
N TRP A 111 -24.19 4.32 8.22
CA TRP A 111 -22.84 4.34 8.82
C TRP A 111 -22.09 3.01 8.65
N TRP A 112 -22.78 1.88 8.82
CA TRP A 112 -22.21 0.54 8.70
C TRP A 112 -21.87 0.18 7.25
N VAL A 113 -22.66 0.64 6.29
CA VAL A 113 -22.36 0.50 4.85
C VAL A 113 -21.12 1.30 4.49
N ALA A 114 -21.02 2.55 4.98
CA ALA A 114 -19.84 3.39 4.78
C ALA A 114 -18.59 2.74 5.39
N LEU A 115 -18.70 2.14 6.58
CA LEU A 115 -17.60 1.42 7.23
C LEU A 115 -17.14 0.21 6.39
N ILE A 116 -18.07 -0.62 5.93
CA ILE A 116 -17.75 -1.80 5.10
C ILE A 116 -17.09 -1.37 3.80
N LEU A 117 -17.64 -0.35 3.12
CA LEU A 117 -17.05 0.19 1.90
C LEU A 117 -15.66 0.74 2.15
N PHE A 118 -15.42 1.42 3.28
CA PHE A 118 -14.09 1.92 3.63
C PHE A 118 -13.09 0.79 3.80
N LEU A 119 -13.48 -0.27 4.52
CA LEU A 119 -12.63 -1.44 4.77
C LEU A 119 -12.28 -2.22 3.51
N ILE A 120 -13.17 -2.28 2.52
CA ILE A 120 -12.96 -3.08 1.30
C ILE A 120 -12.38 -2.26 0.15
N LEU A 121 -12.80 -0.99 0.01
CA LEU A 121 -12.41 -0.13 -1.12
C LEU A 121 -11.17 0.72 -0.80
N SER A 122 -11.09 1.29 0.41
CA SER A 122 -10.07 2.31 0.73
C SER A 122 -8.89 1.72 1.50
N LEU A 123 -9.17 0.82 2.45
CA LEU A 123 -8.14 0.31 3.34
C LEU A 123 -7.05 -0.51 2.62
N PRO A 124 -7.35 -1.43 1.67
CA PRO A 124 -6.30 -2.21 1.01
C PRO A 124 -5.27 -1.37 0.23
N PRO A 125 -5.67 -0.42 -0.65
CA PRO A 125 -4.70 0.42 -1.34
C PRO A 125 -3.97 1.36 -0.37
N LEU A 126 -4.61 1.86 0.69
CA LEU A 126 -3.93 2.65 1.73
C LEU A 126 -2.83 1.85 2.44
N ILE A 127 -3.12 0.62 2.87
CA ILE A 127 -2.15 -0.24 3.55
C ILE A 127 -1.02 -0.61 2.59
N SER A 128 -1.35 -1.01 1.36
CA SER A 128 -0.35 -1.38 0.35
C SER A 128 0.57 -0.18 0.04
N GLY A 129 -0.01 1.00 -0.22
CA GLY A 129 0.74 2.23 -0.49
C GLY A 129 1.61 2.65 0.69
N TYR A 130 1.08 2.59 1.91
CA TYR A 130 1.85 2.86 3.12
C TYR A 130 3.07 1.93 3.24
N LEU A 131 2.88 0.62 3.07
CA LEU A 131 3.98 -0.34 3.15
C LEU A 131 5.04 -0.09 2.08
N PHE A 132 4.66 0.21 0.83
CA PHE A 132 5.62 0.58 -0.22
C PHE A 132 6.41 1.84 0.12
N THR A 133 5.76 2.88 0.66
CA THR A 133 6.47 4.10 1.06
C THR A 133 7.43 3.87 2.23
N GLN A 134 7.11 2.96 3.17
CA GLN A 134 8.01 2.58 4.25
C GLN A 134 9.23 1.82 3.72
N CYS A 135 9.03 0.86 2.80
CA CYS A 135 10.12 0.15 2.14
C CYS A 135 11.08 1.11 1.39
N TRP A 136 10.53 2.15 0.75
CA TRP A 136 11.34 3.17 0.11
C TRP A 136 12.17 3.99 1.12
N LYS A 137 11.57 4.39 2.25
CA LYS A 137 12.27 5.13 3.31
C LYS A 137 13.42 4.32 3.90
N GLU A 138 13.19 3.04 4.18
CA GLU A 138 14.21 2.12 4.69
C GLU A 138 15.36 1.98 3.68
N PHE A 139 15.04 1.81 2.38
CA PHE A 139 16.06 1.74 1.32
C PHE A 139 16.87 3.04 1.19
N LYS A 140 16.21 4.21 1.27
CA LYS A 140 16.88 5.51 1.18
C LYS A 140 17.84 5.73 2.35
N GLN A 141 17.42 5.42 3.57
CA GLN A 141 18.28 5.54 4.76
C GLN A 141 19.54 4.68 4.69
N GLN A 142 19.52 3.57 3.93
CA GLN A 142 20.68 2.71 3.75
C GLN A 142 21.64 3.21 2.66
N THR A 143 21.15 3.98 1.71
CA THR A 143 21.94 4.48 0.57
C THR A 143 22.57 5.84 0.83
N ASP A 144 22.03 6.61 1.78
CA ASP A 144 22.58 7.90 2.23
C ASP A 144 23.69 7.77 3.31
N ILE A 145 24.22 6.56 3.56
CA ILE A 145 25.34 6.25 4.48
C ILE A 145 26.56 5.82 3.66
#